data_AF-A0AAI9R8Z7-F1
#
_entry.id   AF-A0AAI9R8Z7-F1
#
_cell.length_a   1.000
_cell.length_b   1.000
_cell.length_c   1.000
_cell.angle_alpha   90.00
_cell.angle_beta   90.00
_cell.angle_gamma   90.00
#
_symmetry.space_group_name_H-M   'P 1'
#
loop_
_entity.id
_entity.type
_entity.pdbx_description
1 polymer ?
#
loop_
_entity_poly.entity_id
_entity_poly.type
_entity_poly.pdbx_seq_one_letter_code
_entity_poly.pdbx_strand_id
1 'polypeptide(L)'
;FMFRDEGSGGIGGEVPRINPERNLAMYRTLTSAMSEGLVASAHDCSDGGLAVALSECCFGSGSGASVDISSLERDCNHLDEWGALFGESLGRILVSVTPQDSDAFAAAMKDNSCSRLGTVEEGDKITVSYGDTEVLQASMSELKKSWQSSLGGDS
;
A
#
# COMPACT_ATOMS: atom_id res chain seq x y z
N PHE A 1 0.33 4.88 -5.14
CA PHE A 1 1.34 5.48 -4.26
C PHE A 1 1.24 4.86 -2.88
N MET A 2 2.34 4.82 -2.13
CA MET A 2 2.41 4.26 -0.78
C MET A 2 3.10 5.26 0.15
N PHE A 3 2.38 5.64 1.19
CA PHE A 3 2.89 6.41 2.32
C PHE A 3 3.41 5.49 3.40
N ARG A 4 4.44 5.94 4.12
CA ARG A 4 5.03 5.18 5.23
C ARG A 4 5.55 6.11 6.32
N ASP A 5 5.61 5.59 7.53
CA ASP A 5 6.42 6.16 8.61
C ASP A 5 7.90 5.84 8.37
N GLU A 6 8.78 6.80 8.67
CA GLU A 6 10.23 6.59 8.71
C GLU A 6 10.65 6.32 10.15
N GLY A 7 10.51 5.06 10.54
CA GLY A 7 11.01 4.53 11.81
C GLY A 7 11.91 3.31 11.57
N SER A 8 13.01 3.22 12.32
CA SER A 8 13.80 1.98 12.39
C SER A 8 13.04 0.96 13.24
N GLY A 9 12.62 -0.17 12.67
CA GLY A 9 12.13 -1.30 13.46
C GLY A 9 11.24 -2.26 12.67
N GLY A 10 11.80 -3.42 12.33
CA GLY A 10 11.07 -4.60 11.87
C GLY A 10 11.47 -5.80 12.74
N ILE A 11 10.52 -6.73 12.90
CA ILE A 11 10.69 -8.14 13.31
C ILE A 11 11.60 -8.38 14.53
N GLY A 12 10.98 -8.56 15.72
CA GLY A 12 11.70 -9.06 16.90
C GLY A 12 11.56 -8.24 18.19
N GLY A 13 10.38 -7.69 18.49
CA GLY A 13 10.09 -7.17 19.85
C GLY A 13 10.53 -5.73 20.13
N GLU A 14 11.05 -4.99 19.16
CA GLU A 14 11.19 -3.53 19.28
C GLU A 14 9.95 -2.81 18.74
N VAL A 15 9.31 -2.02 19.61
CA VAL A 15 8.15 -1.19 19.26
C VAL A 15 8.58 -0.16 18.21
N PRO A 16 7.84 -0.03 17.08
CA PRO A 16 8.14 0.97 16.06
C PRO A 16 8.26 2.36 16.69
N ARG A 17 9.41 3.02 16.50
CA ARG A 17 9.61 4.40 16.94
C ARG A 17 8.91 5.33 15.95
N ILE A 18 7.66 5.64 16.25
CA ILE A 18 6.84 6.57 15.48
C ILE A 18 7.44 7.98 15.60
N ASN A 19 7.61 8.69 14.48
CA ASN A 19 7.83 10.13 14.49
C ASN A 19 6.47 10.85 14.34
N PRO A 20 5.80 11.23 15.44
CA PRO A 20 4.43 11.74 15.40
C PRO A 20 4.32 13.08 14.66
N GLU A 21 5.36 13.93 14.70
CA GLU A 21 5.34 15.22 14.02
C GLU A 21 5.38 15.02 12.49
N ARG A 22 6.22 14.10 12.02
CA ARG A 22 6.31 13.77 10.59
C ARG A 22 5.04 13.08 10.09
N ASN A 23 4.52 12.10 10.83
CA ASN A 23 3.28 11.42 10.44
C ASN A 23 2.10 12.39 10.40
N LEU A 24 2.01 13.32 11.35
CA LEU A 24 0.98 14.36 11.33
C LEU A 24 1.12 15.30 10.13
N ALA A 25 2.35 15.69 9.77
CA ALA A 25 2.60 16.50 8.57
C ALA A 25 2.18 15.77 7.28
N MET A 26 2.50 14.48 7.19
CA MET A 26 2.09 13.61 6.09
C MET A 26 0.56 13.50 6.00
N TYR A 27 -0.13 13.22 7.11
CA TYR A 27 -1.59 13.15 7.14
C TYR A 27 -2.25 14.47 6.74
N ARG A 28 -1.70 15.61 7.18
CA ARG A 28 -2.19 16.93 6.77
C ARG A 28 -2.02 17.17 5.28
N THR A 29 -0.87 16.80 4.71
CA THR A 29 -0.59 16.95 3.28
C THR A 29 -1.54 16.06 2.46
N LEU A 30 -1.70 14.80 2.88
CA LEU A 30 -2.65 13.86 2.25
C LEU A 30 -4.09 14.38 2.33
N THR A 31 -4.50 14.92 3.48
CA THR A 31 -5.84 15.51 3.65
C THR A 31 -6.07 16.72 2.74
N SER A 32 -5.04 17.55 2.53
CA SER A 32 -5.10 18.64 1.55
C SER A 32 -5.30 18.11 0.14
N ALA A 33 -4.49 17.14 -0.28
CA ALA A 33 -4.60 16.51 -1.60
C ALA A 33 -5.98 15.86 -1.83
N MET A 34 -6.55 15.22 -0.80
CA MET A 34 -7.93 14.71 -0.84
C MET A 34 -8.95 15.84 -1.01
N SER A 35 -8.79 16.94 -0.29
CA SER A 35 -9.69 18.11 -0.36
C SER A 35 -9.62 18.81 -1.71
N GLU A 36 -8.48 18.71 -2.40
CA GLU A 36 -8.24 19.21 -3.76
C GLU A 36 -8.74 18.23 -4.84
N GLY A 37 -9.24 17.05 -4.46
CA GLY A 37 -9.76 16.04 -5.40
C GLY A 37 -8.70 15.22 -6.12
N LEU A 38 -7.44 15.25 -5.67
CA LEU A 38 -6.33 14.54 -6.31
C LEU A 38 -6.30 13.03 -5.98
N VAL A 39 -7.06 12.60 -4.97
CA VAL A 39 -7.05 11.24 -4.43
C VAL A 39 -8.30 10.49 -4.85
N ALA A 40 -8.12 9.35 -5.52
CA ALA A 40 -9.22 8.46 -5.92
C ALA A 40 -9.59 7.47 -4.80
N SER A 41 -8.60 6.92 -4.10
CA SER A 41 -8.80 6.13 -2.88
C SER A 41 -7.60 6.19 -1.95
N ALA A 42 -7.84 5.97 -0.66
CA ALA A 42 -6.80 5.79 0.34
C ALA A 42 -7.19 4.68 1.32
N HIS A 43 -6.26 3.78 1.60
CA HIS A 43 -6.47 2.61 2.47
C HIS A 43 -5.26 2.44 3.39
N ASP A 44 -5.47 2.36 4.69
CA ASP A 44 -4.38 2.08 5.63
C ASP A 44 -3.91 0.63 5.51
N CYS A 45 -2.62 0.41 5.76
CA CYS A 45 -2.07 -0.94 5.92
C CYS A 45 -2.01 -1.28 7.40
N SER A 46 -2.97 -2.08 7.85
CA SER A 46 -3.09 -2.60 9.21
C SER A 46 -2.73 -4.09 9.24
N ASP A 47 -3.65 -4.96 9.64
CA ASP A 47 -3.42 -6.39 9.80
C ASP A 47 -3.16 -7.06 8.44
N GLY A 48 -2.08 -7.83 8.33
CA GLY A 48 -1.69 -8.50 7.08
C GLY A 48 -1.01 -7.60 6.03
N GLY A 49 -0.79 -6.32 6.33
CA GLY A 49 0.11 -5.44 5.59
C GLY A 49 -0.36 -5.00 4.20
N LEU A 50 0.60 -4.68 3.34
CA LEU A 50 0.37 -4.14 1.99
C LEU A 50 -0.37 -5.13 1.09
N ALA A 51 -0.09 -6.43 1.21
CA ALA A 51 -0.73 -7.45 0.39
C ALA A 51 -2.25 -7.52 0.62
N VAL A 52 -2.69 -7.41 1.88
CA VAL A 52 -4.11 -7.38 2.24
C VAL A 52 -4.75 -6.08 1.78
N ALA A 53 -4.15 -4.92 2.11
CA ALA A 53 -4.69 -3.63 1.71
C ALA A 53 -4.83 -3.49 0.18
N LEU A 54 -3.86 -4.00 -0.59
CA LEU A 54 -3.93 -4.02 -2.05
C LEU A 54 -5.10 -4.90 -2.53
N SER A 55 -5.27 -6.09 -1.95
CA SER A 55 -6.36 -7.00 -2.29
C SER A 55 -7.73 -6.38 -2.01
N GLU A 56 -7.91 -5.73 -0.86
CA GLU A 56 -9.16 -5.04 -0.48
C GLU A 56 -9.49 -3.88 -1.42
N CYS A 57 -8.48 -3.08 -1.80
CA CYS A 57 -8.64 -2.02 -2.80
C CYS A 57 -9.09 -2.56 -4.16
N CYS A 58 -8.50 -3.68 -4.59
CA CYS A 58 -8.85 -4.35 -5.83
C CYS A 58 -10.29 -4.93 -5.77
N PHE A 59 -10.71 -5.51 -4.64
CA PHE A 59 -12.09 -5.97 -4.43
C PHE A 59 -13.12 -4.86 -4.47
N GLY A 60 -12.82 -3.72 -3.84
CA GLY A 60 -13.71 -2.56 -3.78
C GLY A 60 -13.89 -1.89 -5.14
N SER A 61 -12.86 -1.91 -5.98
CA SER A 61 -12.87 -1.30 -7.32
C SER A 61 -13.25 -2.26 -8.45
N GLY A 62 -13.20 -3.58 -8.22
CA GLY A 62 -13.37 -4.59 -9.26
C GLY A 62 -12.29 -4.53 -10.34
N SER A 63 -11.08 -4.10 -9.97
CA SER A 63 -9.93 -3.88 -10.87
C SER A 63 -8.69 -4.59 -10.35
N GLY A 64 -7.85 -5.08 -11.25
CA GLY A 64 -6.56 -5.66 -10.93
C GLY A 64 -5.51 -4.60 -10.58
N ALA A 65 -4.28 -5.05 -10.31
CA ALA A 65 -3.16 -4.17 -10.04
C ALA A 65 -1.82 -4.81 -10.44
N SER A 66 -0.89 -3.96 -10.86
CA SER A 66 0.51 -4.31 -11.06
C SER A 66 1.36 -3.39 -10.19
N VAL A 67 2.07 -3.96 -9.22
CA VAL A 67 2.89 -3.19 -8.25
C VAL A 67 4.30 -3.74 -8.14
N ASP A 68 5.28 -2.85 -8.03
CA ASP A 68 6.68 -3.14 -7.73
C ASP A 68 7.04 -2.59 -6.34
N ILE A 69 7.38 -3.50 -5.43
CA ILE A 69 7.74 -3.17 -4.05
C ILE A 69 9.25 -2.94 -3.87
N SER A 70 10.08 -3.04 -4.90
CA SER A 70 11.52 -2.75 -4.80
C SER A 70 11.82 -1.30 -4.38
N SER A 71 10.93 -0.38 -4.74
CA SER A 71 10.99 1.02 -4.31
C SER A 71 10.87 1.20 -2.79
N LEU A 72 10.34 0.19 -2.08
CA LEU A 72 10.12 0.22 -0.63
C LEU A 72 11.36 -0.18 0.19
N GLU A 73 12.36 -0.80 -0.43
CA GLU A 73 13.60 -1.20 0.24
C GLU A 73 14.57 -0.05 0.43
N ARG A 74 14.55 0.93 -0.48
CA ARG A 74 15.51 2.05 -0.51
C ARG A 74 15.56 2.85 0.79
N ASP A 75 14.51 2.77 1.60
CA ASP A 75 14.32 3.57 2.80
C ASP A 75 14.51 2.78 4.10
N CYS A 76 14.70 1.45 4.04
CA CYS A 76 14.89 0.59 5.22
C CYS A 76 15.94 -0.49 4.92
N ASN A 77 17.15 -0.33 5.45
CA ASN A 77 18.33 -1.17 5.14
C ASN A 77 18.21 -2.68 5.44
N HIS A 78 17.04 -3.21 5.82
CA HIS A 78 16.82 -4.64 6.13
C HIS A 78 15.38 -5.12 5.86
N LEU A 79 14.62 -4.49 4.97
CA LEU A 79 13.29 -5.02 4.60
C LEU A 79 13.47 -6.06 3.48
N ASP A 80 13.13 -7.32 3.71
CA ASP A 80 12.99 -8.33 2.65
C ASP A 80 11.61 -8.22 1.96
N GLU A 81 11.40 -8.94 0.86
CA GLU A 81 10.18 -8.87 0.06
C GLU A 81 8.92 -9.23 0.88
N TRP A 82 9.07 -10.13 1.85
CA TRP A 82 8.00 -10.55 2.76
C TRP A 82 7.71 -9.48 3.81
N GLY A 83 8.72 -8.82 4.35
CA GLY A 83 8.57 -7.67 5.24
C GLY A 83 7.93 -6.46 4.55
N ALA A 84 8.18 -6.27 3.26
CA ALA A 84 7.51 -5.24 2.45
C ALA A 84 6.01 -5.55 2.25
N LEU A 85 5.66 -6.82 2.02
CA LEU A 85 4.27 -7.25 1.78
C LEU A 85 3.44 -7.38 3.05
N PHE A 86 3.98 -8.05 4.06
CA PHE A 86 3.26 -8.49 5.26
C PHE A 86 3.74 -7.82 6.55
N GLY A 87 4.77 -6.96 6.49
CA GLY A 87 5.10 -6.14 7.65
C GLY A 87 3.88 -5.31 8.04
N GLU A 88 3.69 -5.08 9.35
CA GLU A 88 2.54 -4.35 9.94
C GLU A 88 2.98 -3.01 10.54
N SER A 89 4.05 -2.42 10.00
CA SER A 89 4.52 -1.12 10.47
C SER A 89 3.43 -0.05 10.33
N LEU A 90 3.21 0.68 11.43
CA LEU A 90 2.15 1.68 11.57
C LEU A 90 2.39 2.88 10.64
N GLY A 91 1.31 3.58 10.29
CA GLY A 91 1.37 4.82 9.51
C GLY A 91 1.55 4.63 8.00
N ARG A 92 1.28 3.43 7.48
CA ARG A 92 1.33 3.15 6.05
C ARG A 92 -0.03 3.31 5.40
N ILE A 93 -0.08 4.03 4.28
CA ILE A 93 -1.33 4.28 3.53
C ILE A 93 -1.09 4.02 2.05
N LEU A 94 -1.85 3.11 1.47
CA LEU A 94 -1.93 2.88 0.04
C LEU A 94 -2.92 3.90 -0.57
N VAL A 95 -2.46 4.65 -1.57
CA VAL A 95 -3.26 5.69 -2.23
C VAL A 95 -3.30 5.48 -3.73
N SER A 96 -4.50 5.49 -4.30
CA SER A 96 -4.71 5.53 -5.75
C SER A 96 -5.10 6.93 -6.20
N VAL A 97 -4.65 7.30 -7.40
CA VAL A 97 -4.92 8.57 -8.06
C VAL A 97 -5.18 8.31 -9.53
N THR A 98 -5.88 9.21 -10.20
CA THR A 98 -6.07 9.11 -11.65
C THR A 98 -4.74 9.38 -12.37
N PRO A 99 -4.53 8.85 -13.61
CA PRO A 99 -3.35 9.19 -14.39
C PRO A 99 -3.16 10.70 -14.61
N GLN A 100 -4.26 11.46 -14.69
CA GLN A 100 -4.25 12.90 -14.89
C GLN A 100 -3.77 13.66 -13.64
N ASP A 101 -4.07 13.15 -12.46
CA ASP A 101 -3.71 13.78 -11.18
C ASP A 101 -2.36 13.29 -10.63
N SER A 102 -1.76 12.27 -11.24
CA SER A 102 -0.53 11.62 -10.77
C SER A 102 0.62 12.60 -10.52
N ASP A 103 0.87 13.53 -11.45
CA ASP A 103 1.97 14.48 -11.33
C ASP A 103 1.68 15.55 -10.27
N ALA A 104 0.44 16.04 -10.21
CA ALA A 104 0.02 17.01 -9.20
C ALA A 104 0.09 16.42 -7.79
N PHE A 105 -0.37 15.18 -7.65
CA PHE A 105 -0.28 14.44 -6.39
C PHE A 105 1.18 14.18 -5.98
N ALA A 106 2.04 13.73 -6.90
CA ALA A 106 3.45 13.52 -6.61
C ALA A 106 4.15 14.82 -6.19
N ALA A 107 3.81 15.95 -6.82
CA ALA A 107 4.33 17.27 -6.45
C ALA A 107 3.87 17.72 -5.06
N ALA A 108 2.60 17.47 -4.71
CA ALA A 108 2.06 17.78 -3.38
C ALA A 108 2.75 16.96 -2.28
N MET A 109 3.15 15.71 -2.58
CA MET A 109 3.71 14.78 -1.61
C MET A 109 5.25 14.74 -1.57
N LYS A 110 5.95 15.56 -2.37
CA LYS A 110 7.41 15.53 -2.54
C LYS A 110 8.24 15.60 -1.24
N ASP A 111 7.71 16.24 -0.20
CA ASP A 111 8.38 16.45 1.08
C ASP A 111 8.03 15.34 2.11
N ASN A 112 7.25 14.33 1.68
CA ASN A 112 6.83 13.19 2.48
C ASN A 112 7.39 11.88 1.89
N SER A 113 7.54 10.86 2.74
CA SER A 113 7.97 9.51 2.34
C SER A 113 6.85 8.83 1.54
N CYS A 114 6.88 9.03 0.22
CA CYS A 114 5.84 8.61 -0.71
C CYS A 114 6.45 7.93 -1.94
N SER A 115 6.18 6.64 -2.11
CA SER A 115 6.70 5.85 -3.23
C SER A 115 5.61 5.47 -4.22
N ARG A 116 5.88 5.61 -5.51
CA ARG A 116 4.98 5.09 -6.55
C ARG A 116 5.22 3.60 -6.69
N LEU A 117 4.22 2.79 -6.36
CA LEU A 117 4.29 1.33 -6.45
C LEU A 117 3.96 0.79 -7.83
N GLY A 118 3.03 1.41 -8.56
CA GLY A 118 2.58 0.84 -9.84
C GLY A 118 1.24 1.41 -10.30
N THR A 119 0.45 0.56 -10.94
CA THR A 119 -0.79 0.93 -11.64
C THR A 119 -1.95 0.02 -11.25
N VAL A 120 -3.15 0.59 -11.26
CA VAL A 120 -4.41 -0.17 -11.26
C VAL A 120 -4.66 -0.60 -12.69
N GLU A 121 -5.03 -1.86 -12.88
CA GLU A 121 -5.20 -2.49 -14.19
C GLU A 121 -6.63 -3.01 -14.35
N GLU A 122 -7.09 -3.13 -15.58
CA GLU A 122 -8.35 -3.82 -15.86
C GLU A 122 -8.20 -5.34 -15.64
N GLY A 123 -9.30 -6.00 -15.28
CA GLY A 123 -9.37 -7.45 -15.15
C GLY A 123 -9.20 -7.94 -13.71
N ASP A 124 -8.83 -9.22 -13.59
CA ASP A 124 -8.93 -9.99 -12.33
C ASP A 124 -7.58 -10.21 -11.62
N LYS A 125 -6.48 -9.68 -12.18
CA LYS A 125 -5.13 -10.07 -11.81
C LYS A 125 -4.49 -9.04 -10.87
N ILE A 126 -3.94 -9.52 -9.75
CA ILE A 126 -3.02 -8.77 -8.90
C ILE A 126 -1.63 -9.37 -9.06
N THR A 127 -0.67 -8.55 -9.48
CA THR A 127 0.74 -8.92 -9.59
C THR A 127 1.58 -7.99 -8.71
N VAL A 128 2.45 -8.61 -7.92
CA VAL A 128 3.46 -7.94 -7.10
C VAL A 128 4.83 -8.43 -7.56
N SER A 129 5.70 -7.52 -7.97
CA SER A 129 7.11 -7.77 -8.24
C SER A 129 8.01 -7.09 -7.23
N TYR A 130 9.20 -7.62 -7.08
CA TYR A 130 10.33 -7.00 -6.42
C TYR A 130 11.43 -6.87 -7.47
N GLY A 131 11.50 -5.71 -8.11
CA GLY A 131 12.34 -5.46 -9.28
C GLY A 131 11.94 -6.38 -10.44
N ASP A 132 12.90 -7.16 -10.94
CA ASP A 132 12.67 -8.12 -12.04
C ASP A 132 12.04 -9.45 -11.59
N THR A 133 11.83 -9.65 -10.28
CA THR A 133 11.31 -10.89 -9.73
C THR A 133 9.81 -10.77 -9.44
N GLU A 134 8.97 -11.63 -10.03
CA GLU A 134 7.58 -11.76 -9.59
C GLU A 134 7.53 -12.48 -8.23
N VAL A 135 6.96 -11.81 -7.23
CA VAL A 135 6.88 -12.30 -5.85
C VAL A 135 5.51 -12.89 -5.55
N LEU A 136 4.45 -12.26 -6.05
CA LEU A 136 3.08 -12.71 -5.85
C LEU A 136 2.24 -12.47 -7.10
N GLN A 137 1.42 -13.46 -7.42
CA GLN A 137 0.38 -13.36 -8.42
C GLN A 137 -0.90 -14.00 -7.87
N ALA A 138 -2.00 -13.27 -7.92
CA ALA A 138 -3.29 -13.75 -7.45
C ALA A 138 -4.45 -13.30 -8.36
N SER A 139 -5.49 -14.13 -8.40
CA SER A 139 -6.80 -13.78 -8.96
C SER A 139 -7.66 -13.15 -7.87
N MET A 140 -8.22 -11.97 -8.13
CA MET A 140 -9.17 -11.34 -7.21
C MET A 140 -10.39 -12.22 -6.98
N SER A 141 -10.90 -12.85 -8.05
CA SER A 141 -12.05 -13.75 -7.98
C SER A 141 -11.78 -14.96 -7.07
N GLU A 142 -10.57 -15.50 -7.08
CA GLU A 142 -10.16 -16.58 -6.18
C GLU A 142 -9.99 -16.09 -4.74
N LEU A 143 -9.30 -14.97 -4.54
CA LEU A 143 -9.10 -14.41 -3.20
C LEU A 143 -10.44 -14.02 -2.55
N LYS A 144 -11.36 -13.41 -3.31
CA LYS A 144 -12.69 -13.02 -2.83
C LYS A 144 -13.53 -14.23 -2.42
N LYS A 145 -13.46 -15.33 -3.19
CA LYS A 145 -14.13 -16.59 -2.82
C LYS A 145 -13.57 -17.15 -1.50
N SER A 146 -12.25 -17.17 -1.35
CA SER A 146 -11.60 -17.65 -0.13
C SER A 146 -11.95 -16.78 1.08
N TRP A 147 -11.98 -15.45 0.92
CA TRP A 147 -12.35 -14.49 1.96
C TRP A 147 -13.83 -14.57 2.37
N GLN A 148 -14.74 -14.78 1.41
CA GLN A 148 -16.16 -14.98 1.72
C GLN A 148 -16.42 -16.32 2.42
N SER A 149 -15.67 -17.36 2.06
CA SER A 149 -15.77 -18.69 2.66
C SER A 149 -15.33 -18.70 4.14
N SER A 150 -14.34 -17.89 4.52
CA SER A 150 -13.87 -17.81 5.92
C SER A 150 -14.77 -16.98 6.84
N LEU A 151 -15.63 -16.10 6.30
CA LEU A 151 -16.62 -15.31 7.05
C LEU A 151 -17.99 -16.00 7.17
N GLY A 152 -18.21 -17.09 6.41
CA GLY A 152 -19.37 -17.95 6.51
C GLY A 152 -19.08 -19.15 7.41
N GLY A 153 -19.45 -19.05 8.69
CA GLY A 153 -19.61 -20.22 9.53
C GLY A 153 -20.82 -21.03 9.06
N ASP A 154 -20.62 -21.93 8.10
CA ASP A 154 -21.60 -22.94 7.73
C ASP A 154 -21.11 -24.35 8.15
N SER A 155 -21.54 -24.74 9.35
CA SER A 155 -21.97 -26.11 9.67
C SER A 155 -23.09 -26.05 10.71
#